data_AF-A0A382Q8C0-F1
#
_entry.id   AF-A0A382Q8C0-F1
#
_cell.length_a   1.000
_cell.length_b   1.000
_cell.length_c   1.000
_cell.angle_alpha   90.00
_cell.angle_beta   90.00
_cell.angle_gamma   90.00
#
_symmetry.space_group_name_H-M   'P 1'
#
loop_
_entity.id
_entity.type
_entity.pdbx_description
1 polymer ?
#
loop_
_entity_poly.entity_id
_entity_poly.type
_entity_poly.pdbx_seq_one_letter_code
_entity_poly.pdbx_strand_id
1 'polypeptide(L)'
;DKALNLPESTVVSVYAVAKDYYRTDRKTRSLPVRIHILSEEEHAQLIQQNLESKMAELDDLVRREENLLDATEETRDMNPEDQNNDQTKKKIGRQEQEQRSISEKLKELSEEIKELAKEALKNKEMDPTDLAKMAENAQKMKELAEQQMKQAQQSLQQAQQSEQEREEKLDDAAKKEKEALEELKEMQEKTAEDMQDMYANTLVKRLQKIAKFEEDIARDFQENFTNLIGRRIVELPDRVRNIVNDAYGFQGIYSRKATGLQDEISRFYDATQDEKFGKVTKDMAEYHPAEKMEANAGLIIKNHTGKVIEGSKMLAKKFNEWADSLDPQNDGEG
;
A
#
# COMPACT_ATOMS: atom_id res chain seq x y z
N ASP A 1 -6.78 3.71 22.36
CA ASP A 1 -6.11 3.87 23.68
C ASP A 1 -4.79 4.61 23.55
N LYS A 2 -4.65 5.69 24.33
CA LYS A 2 -3.51 6.63 24.36
C LYS A 2 -2.46 6.27 25.44
N ALA A 3 -2.48 5.04 25.97
CA ALA A 3 -1.94 4.76 27.30
C ALA A 3 -0.41 4.67 27.41
N LEU A 4 0.32 4.44 26.32
CA LEU A 4 1.78 4.20 26.40
C LEU A 4 2.64 5.26 25.69
N ASN A 5 2.05 6.14 24.88
CA ASN A 5 2.72 7.25 24.17
C ASN A 5 4.11 6.86 23.61
N LEU A 6 4.17 5.69 22.97
CA LEU A 6 5.42 5.12 22.49
C LEU A 6 5.82 5.82 21.18
N PRO A 7 7.10 6.23 21.03
CA PRO A 7 7.56 6.89 19.82
C PRO A 7 7.50 5.95 18.60
N GLU A 8 7.30 6.54 17.42
CA GLU A 8 7.41 5.85 16.13
C GLU A 8 8.80 5.17 15.98
N SER A 9 8.87 4.12 15.17
CA SER A 9 10.08 3.32 14.91
C SER A 9 10.74 2.72 16.17
N THR A 10 9.95 2.40 17.20
CA THR A 10 10.42 1.82 18.46
C THR A 10 10.09 0.33 18.56
N VAL A 11 10.98 -0.46 19.16
CA VAL A 11 10.73 -1.87 19.48
C VAL A 11 10.37 -2.03 20.96
N VAL A 12 9.21 -2.62 21.23
CA VAL A 12 8.73 -2.88 22.60
C VAL A 12 8.69 -4.37 22.86
N SER A 13 9.26 -4.80 23.98
CA SER A 13 9.19 -6.20 24.42
C SER A 13 8.07 -6.36 25.44
N VAL A 14 7.01 -7.08 25.07
CA VAL A 14 5.89 -7.41 25.93
C VAL A 14 6.09 -8.80 26.50
N TYR A 15 5.99 -8.96 27.82
CA TYR A 15 6.02 -10.25 28.48
C TYR A 15 4.98 -10.29 29.59
N ALA A 16 4.37 -11.45 29.80
CA ALA A 16 3.47 -11.69 30.91
C ALA A 16 4.27 -12.10 32.16
N VAL A 17 3.82 -11.65 33.34
CA VAL A 17 4.39 -12.04 34.62
C VAL A 17 3.32 -12.72 35.47
N ALA A 18 3.54 -13.99 35.80
CA ALA A 18 2.72 -14.71 36.78
C ALA A 18 3.38 -14.61 38.15
N LYS A 19 2.60 -14.26 39.18
CA LYS A 19 3.03 -14.20 40.58
C LYS A 19 2.23 -15.21 41.40
N ASP A 20 2.91 -16.03 42.19
CA ASP A 20 2.24 -16.91 43.15
C ASP A 20 1.59 -16.08 44.25
N TYR A 21 0.28 -16.29 44.47
CA TYR A 21 -0.52 -15.54 45.45
C TYR A 21 -0.08 -15.81 46.90
N TYR A 22 0.36 -17.03 47.20
CA TYR A 22 0.77 -17.43 48.55
C TYR A 22 2.28 -17.29 48.80
N ARG A 23 3.08 -17.18 47.73
CA ARG A 23 4.54 -16.99 47.79
C ARG A 23 4.97 -15.78 46.98
N THR A 24 5.00 -14.63 47.64
CA THR A 24 5.23 -13.32 47.03
C THR A 24 6.63 -13.15 46.41
N ASP A 25 7.56 -14.05 46.69
CA ASP A 25 8.92 -14.14 46.18
C ASP A 25 9.05 -14.90 44.85
N ARG A 26 8.04 -15.68 44.45
CA ARG A 26 8.06 -16.45 43.19
C ARG A 26 7.31 -15.73 42.07
N LYS A 27 8.05 -15.34 41.02
CA LYS A 27 7.52 -14.80 39.77
C LYS A 27 8.11 -15.54 38.58
N THR A 28 7.28 -15.92 37.63
CA THR A 28 7.71 -16.50 36.34
C THR A 28 7.31 -15.55 35.22
N ARG A 29 8.21 -15.37 34.25
CA ARG A 29 7.96 -14.52 33.06
C ARG A 29 7.72 -15.41 31.84
N SER A 30 6.83 -15.00 30.95
CA SER A 30 6.73 -15.59 29.61
C SER A 30 7.96 -15.24 28.77
N LEU A 31 8.13 -15.93 27.64
CA LEU A 31 9.01 -15.43 26.58
C LEU A 31 8.50 -14.05 26.13
N PRO A 32 9.41 -13.09 25.91
CA PRO A 32 9.02 -11.76 25.45
C PRO A 32 8.62 -11.80 23.97
N VAL A 33 7.49 -11.20 23.65
CA VAL A 33 7.05 -10.89 22.29
C VAL A 33 7.57 -9.50 21.95
N ARG A 34 8.29 -9.35 20.84
CA ARG A 34 8.75 -8.04 20.35
C ARG A 34 7.70 -7.47 19.40
N ILE A 35 7.27 -6.25 19.68
CA ILE A 35 6.34 -5.48 18.86
C ILE A 35 7.13 -4.32 18.26
N HIS A 36 7.11 -4.21 16.93
CA HIS A 36 7.68 -3.08 16.21
C HIS A 36 6.59 -2.03 16.00
N ILE A 37 6.83 -0.80 16.45
CA ILE A 37 5.93 0.33 16.23
C ILE A 37 6.37 0.99 14.94
N LEU A 38 5.62 0.74 13.88
CA LEU A 38 5.90 1.31 12.56
C LEU A 38 5.52 2.79 12.53
N SER A 39 6.31 3.60 11.84
CA SER A 39 5.88 4.93 11.40
C SER A 39 4.77 4.80 10.35
N GLU A 40 4.04 5.89 10.07
CA GLU A 40 3.05 5.92 8.97
C GLU A 40 3.71 5.55 7.62
N GLU A 41 4.96 5.96 7.41
CA GLU A 41 5.73 5.67 6.19
C GLU A 41 6.12 4.18 6.10
N GLU A 42 6.68 3.63 7.18
CA GLU A 42 7.06 2.21 7.26
C GLU A 42 5.84 1.29 7.11
N HIS A 43 4.69 1.71 7.65
CA HIS A 43 3.44 0.97 7.49
C HIS A 43 2.94 1.02 6.04
N ALA A 44 2.97 2.18 5.37
CA ALA A 44 2.57 2.28 3.96
C ALA A 44 3.45 1.40 3.05
N GLN A 45 4.76 1.39 3.28
CA GLN A 45 5.69 0.52 2.56
C GLN A 45 5.41 -0.96 2.80
N LEU A 46 5.08 -1.36 4.03
CA LEU A 46 4.70 -2.74 4.34
C LEU A 46 3.41 -3.14 3.62
N ILE A 47 2.40 -2.26 3.57
CA ILE A 47 1.17 -2.51 2.81
C ILE A 47 1.48 -2.71 1.32
N GLN A 48 2.32 -1.86 0.74
CA GLN A 48 2.74 -1.98 -0.67
C GLN A 48 3.45 -3.31 -0.95
N GLN A 49 4.43 -3.70 -0.13
CA GLN A 49 5.14 -4.97 -0.29
C GLN A 49 4.22 -6.18 -0.18
N ASN A 50 3.27 -6.15 0.77
CA ASN A 50 2.27 -7.19 0.89
C ASN A 50 1.39 -7.24 -0.36
N LEU A 51 0.97 -6.08 -0.88
CA LEU A 51 0.14 -6.03 -2.08
C LEU A 51 0.88 -6.55 -3.31
N GLU A 52 2.14 -6.17 -3.50
CA GLU A 52 3.02 -6.71 -4.57
C GLU A 52 3.12 -8.24 -4.49
N SER A 53 3.33 -8.78 -3.28
CA SER A 53 3.35 -10.24 -3.07
C SER A 53 2.03 -10.88 -3.46
N LYS A 54 0.89 -10.25 -3.14
CA LYS A 54 -0.44 -10.74 -3.50
C LYS A 54 -0.72 -10.66 -5.00
N MET A 55 -0.15 -9.68 -5.70
CA MET A 55 -0.23 -9.63 -7.17
C MET A 55 0.63 -10.69 -7.85
N ALA A 56 1.77 -11.04 -7.28
CA ALA A 56 2.54 -12.19 -7.77
C ALA A 56 1.76 -13.51 -7.61
N GLU A 57 0.99 -13.66 -6.53
CA GLU A 57 0.07 -14.79 -6.35
C GLU A 57 -1.06 -14.78 -7.39
N LEU A 58 -1.60 -13.61 -7.74
CA LEU A 58 -2.58 -13.49 -8.83
C LEU A 58 -2.01 -13.90 -10.19
N ASP A 59 -0.78 -13.49 -10.53
CA ASP A 59 -0.11 -13.89 -11.78
C ASP A 59 0.07 -15.42 -11.88
N ASP A 60 0.41 -16.08 -10.76
CA ASP A 60 0.46 -17.55 -10.72
C ASP A 60 -0.92 -18.18 -10.99
N LEU A 61 -1.99 -17.61 -10.43
CA LEU A 61 -3.36 -18.08 -10.66
C LEU A 61 -3.80 -17.89 -12.12
N VAL A 62 -3.48 -16.74 -12.74
CA VAL A 62 -3.75 -16.47 -14.17
C VAL A 62 -3.07 -17.54 -15.04
N ARG A 63 -1.79 -17.81 -14.81
CA ARG A 63 -1.05 -18.83 -15.58
C ARG A 63 -1.61 -20.23 -15.38
N ARG A 64 -2.03 -20.56 -14.15
CA ARG A 64 -2.64 -21.86 -13.86
C ARG A 64 -3.99 -22.02 -14.55
N GLU A 65 -4.81 -20.98 -14.58
CA GLU A 65 -6.09 -20.98 -15.30
C GLU A 65 -5.88 -21.09 -16.82
N GLU A 66 -4.87 -20.41 -17.37
CA GLU A 66 -4.50 -20.53 -18.79
C GLU A 66 -4.09 -21.95 -19.17
N ASN A 67 -3.20 -22.58 -18.37
CA ASN A 67 -2.81 -23.98 -18.58
C ASN A 67 -3.99 -24.95 -18.42
N LEU A 68 -4.95 -24.63 -17.54
CA LEU A 68 -6.14 -25.43 -17.33
C LEU A 68 -7.06 -25.36 -18.54
N LEU A 69 -7.34 -24.15 -19.04
CA LEU A 69 -8.11 -23.90 -20.24
C LEU A 69 -7.53 -24.65 -21.43
N ASP A 70 -6.23 -24.50 -21.70
CA ASP A 70 -5.55 -25.21 -22.78
C ASP A 70 -5.74 -26.73 -22.65
N ALA A 71 -5.60 -27.28 -21.45
CA ALA A 71 -5.81 -28.71 -21.22
C ALA A 71 -7.27 -29.13 -21.44
N THR A 72 -8.24 -28.30 -21.06
CA THR A 72 -9.67 -28.54 -21.25
C THR A 72 -10.01 -28.52 -22.74
N GLU A 73 -9.50 -27.55 -23.50
CA GLU A 73 -9.65 -27.48 -24.95
C GLU A 73 -9.01 -28.66 -25.66
N GLU A 74 -7.79 -29.07 -25.28
CA GLU A 74 -7.18 -30.29 -25.80
C GLU A 74 -8.07 -31.52 -25.57
N THR A 75 -8.75 -31.58 -24.42
CA THR A 75 -9.60 -32.72 -24.05
C THR A 75 -10.94 -32.69 -24.80
N ARG A 76 -11.48 -31.49 -25.04
CA ARG A 76 -12.63 -31.24 -25.91
C ARG A 76 -12.33 -31.64 -27.36
N ASP A 77 -11.15 -31.33 -27.87
CA ASP A 77 -10.80 -31.55 -29.29
C ASP A 77 -10.37 -33.00 -29.60
N MET A 78 -10.32 -33.88 -28.58
CA MET A 78 -10.09 -35.32 -28.77
C MET A 78 -11.25 -36.00 -29.52
N ASN A 79 -10.96 -37.07 -30.25
CA ASN A 79 -11.99 -37.87 -30.91
C ASN A 79 -12.93 -38.55 -29.89
N PRO A 80 -14.20 -38.85 -30.24
CA PRO A 80 -15.18 -39.43 -29.30
C PRO A 80 -14.78 -40.77 -28.66
N GLU A 81 -14.01 -41.61 -29.36
CA GLU A 81 -13.50 -42.88 -28.80
C GLU A 81 -12.42 -42.64 -27.72
N ASP A 82 -11.54 -41.66 -27.95
CA ASP A 82 -10.49 -41.28 -27.00
C ASP A 82 -11.06 -40.49 -25.82
N GLN A 83 -12.09 -39.67 -26.06
CA GLN A 83 -12.78 -38.94 -25.01
C GLN A 83 -13.44 -39.87 -23.99
N ASN A 84 -13.95 -41.02 -24.43
CA ASN A 84 -14.72 -41.95 -23.59
C ASN A 84 -13.88 -42.96 -22.83
N ASN A 85 -12.55 -42.93 -22.96
CA ASN A 85 -11.68 -43.84 -22.24
C ASN A 85 -11.49 -43.45 -20.74
N ASP A 86 -11.05 -44.40 -19.93
CA ASP A 86 -10.83 -44.20 -18.48
C ASP A 86 -9.69 -43.20 -18.17
N GLN A 87 -8.75 -43.01 -19.10
CA GLN A 87 -7.66 -42.04 -18.93
C GLN A 87 -8.18 -40.60 -19.07
N THR A 88 -9.03 -40.33 -20.05
CA THR A 88 -9.66 -39.02 -20.26
C THR A 88 -10.59 -38.68 -19.09
N LYS A 89 -11.38 -39.64 -18.60
CA LYS A 89 -12.19 -39.43 -17.39
C LYS A 89 -11.35 -39.05 -16.16
N LYS A 90 -10.14 -39.61 -16.03
CA LYS A 90 -9.17 -39.21 -15.01
C LYS A 90 -8.54 -37.84 -15.29
N LYS A 91 -8.29 -37.49 -16.56
CA LYS A 91 -7.80 -36.16 -16.97
C LYS A 91 -8.82 -35.07 -16.59
N ILE A 92 -10.09 -35.27 -16.93
CA ILE A 92 -11.20 -34.38 -16.56
C ILE A 92 -11.33 -34.25 -15.04
N GLY A 93 -11.21 -35.36 -14.30
CA GLY A 93 -11.21 -35.31 -12.84
C GLY A 93 -10.04 -34.52 -12.24
N ARG A 94 -8.88 -34.48 -12.88
CA ARG A 94 -7.75 -33.62 -12.46
C ARG A 94 -8.00 -32.17 -12.81
N GLN A 95 -8.59 -31.88 -13.97
CA GLN A 95 -8.98 -30.54 -14.39
C GLN A 95 -10.00 -29.94 -13.42
N GLU A 96 -11.02 -30.72 -13.02
CA GLU A 96 -12.01 -30.28 -12.03
C GLU A 96 -11.35 -29.93 -10.68
N GLN A 97 -10.43 -30.76 -10.21
CA GLN A 97 -9.68 -30.52 -8.98
C GLN A 97 -8.79 -29.28 -9.08
N GLU A 98 -8.16 -29.05 -10.25
CA GLU A 98 -7.34 -27.86 -10.50
C GLU A 98 -8.22 -26.60 -10.53
N GLN A 99 -9.34 -26.60 -11.26
CA GLN A 99 -10.30 -25.49 -11.27
C GLN A 99 -10.75 -25.13 -9.86
N ARG A 100 -11.07 -26.15 -9.07
CA ARG A 100 -11.47 -25.98 -7.67
C ARG A 100 -10.34 -25.35 -6.85
N SER A 101 -9.11 -25.82 -7.02
CA SER A 101 -7.94 -25.26 -6.32
C SER A 101 -7.68 -23.80 -6.69
N ILE A 102 -7.82 -23.43 -7.98
CA ILE A 102 -7.66 -22.06 -8.45
C ILE A 102 -8.75 -21.18 -7.85
N SER A 103 -10.02 -21.60 -7.91
CA SER A 103 -11.15 -20.89 -7.32
C SER A 103 -10.99 -20.67 -5.80
N GLU A 104 -10.61 -21.72 -5.05
CA GLU A 104 -10.39 -21.62 -3.61
C GLU A 104 -9.25 -20.64 -3.27
N LYS A 105 -8.13 -20.69 -4.00
CA LYS A 105 -7.00 -19.76 -3.80
C LYS A 105 -7.33 -18.32 -4.22
N LEU A 106 -8.06 -18.11 -5.31
CA LEU A 106 -8.50 -16.78 -5.73
C LEU A 106 -9.41 -16.16 -4.66
N LYS A 107 -10.28 -16.97 -4.05
CA LYS A 107 -11.10 -16.54 -2.92
C LYS A 107 -10.28 -16.22 -1.68
N GLU A 108 -9.28 -17.03 -1.33
CA GLU A 108 -8.38 -16.73 -0.21
C GLU A 108 -7.63 -15.41 -0.44
N LEU A 109 -7.05 -15.24 -1.63
CA LEU A 109 -6.37 -14.03 -2.06
C LEU A 109 -7.29 -12.79 -1.95
N SER A 110 -8.56 -12.93 -2.35
CA SER A 110 -9.55 -11.86 -2.25
C SER A 110 -9.80 -11.40 -0.80
N GLU A 111 -9.87 -12.32 0.16
CA GLU A 111 -10.09 -11.97 1.56
C GLU A 111 -8.81 -11.36 2.17
N GLU A 112 -7.63 -11.83 1.76
CA GLU A 112 -6.36 -11.26 2.20
C GLU A 112 -6.14 -9.83 1.70
N ILE A 113 -6.43 -9.55 0.42
CA ILE A 113 -6.37 -8.19 -0.14
C ILE A 113 -7.38 -7.28 0.58
N LYS A 114 -8.56 -7.78 0.90
CA LYS A 114 -9.58 -7.02 1.63
C LYS A 114 -9.15 -6.70 3.06
N GLU A 115 -8.56 -7.65 3.78
CA GLU A 115 -8.00 -7.38 5.12
C GLU A 115 -6.80 -6.42 5.05
N LEU A 116 -5.97 -6.53 4.01
CA LEU A 116 -4.88 -5.60 3.76
C LEU A 116 -5.39 -4.17 3.55
N ALA A 117 -6.45 -3.99 2.75
CA ALA A 117 -7.10 -2.69 2.56
C ALA A 117 -7.67 -2.12 3.88
N LYS A 118 -8.24 -2.96 4.75
CA LYS A 118 -8.71 -2.54 6.08
C LYS A 118 -7.59 -2.13 7.02
N GLU A 119 -6.44 -2.81 6.96
CA GLU A 119 -5.27 -2.43 7.74
C GLU A 119 -4.71 -1.09 7.24
N ALA A 120 -4.63 -0.94 5.93
CA ALA A 120 -4.19 0.27 5.26
C ALA A 120 -5.05 1.51 5.60
N LEU A 121 -6.37 1.34 5.81
CA LEU A 121 -7.27 2.44 6.24
C LEU A 121 -6.88 3.06 7.59
N LYS A 122 -6.07 2.38 8.41
CA LYS A 122 -5.55 2.96 9.66
C LYS A 122 -4.42 3.97 9.41
N ASN A 123 -3.85 3.98 8.22
CA ASN A 123 -2.78 4.87 7.82
C ASN A 123 -3.34 6.11 7.14
N LYS A 124 -3.03 7.30 7.68
CA LYS A 124 -3.52 8.58 7.15
C LYS A 124 -2.77 9.04 5.91
N GLU A 125 -1.61 8.45 5.62
CA GLU A 125 -0.81 8.78 4.45
C GLU A 125 -1.29 8.04 3.19
N MET A 126 -2.15 7.02 3.34
CA MET A 126 -2.75 6.29 2.23
C MET A 126 -4.08 6.93 1.81
N ASP A 127 -4.33 7.04 0.50
CA ASP A 127 -5.54 7.66 0.00
C ASP A 127 -6.76 6.71 0.15
N PRO A 128 -7.86 7.16 0.79
CA PRO A 128 -9.05 6.32 0.96
C PRO A 128 -9.66 5.83 -0.35
N THR A 129 -9.48 6.57 -1.45
CA THR A 129 -10.01 6.23 -2.77
C THR A 129 -9.27 5.02 -3.34
N ASP A 130 -7.94 5.01 -3.22
CA ASP A 130 -7.11 3.88 -3.67
C ASP A 130 -7.42 2.61 -2.86
N LEU A 131 -7.61 2.77 -1.55
CA LEU A 131 -8.01 1.67 -0.67
C LEU A 131 -9.42 1.14 -1.00
N ALA A 132 -10.32 2.01 -1.48
CA ALA A 132 -11.63 1.59 -1.95
C ALA A 132 -11.52 0.78 -3.25
N LYS A 133 -10.67 1.20 -4.20
CA LYS A 133 -10.39 0.44 -5.43
C LYS A 133 -9.81 -0.94 -5.11
N MET A 134 -8.86 -1.03 -4.18
CA MET A 134 -8.32 -2.31 -3.71
C MET A 134 -9.42 -3.24 -3.18
N ALA A 135 -10.31 -2.71 -2.33
CA ALA A 135 -11.42 -3.48 -1.78
C ALA A 135 -12.43 -3.91 -2.86
N GLU A 136 -12.68 -3.07 -3.86
CA GLU A 136 -13.52 -3.40 -5.02
C GLU A 136 -12.91 -4.53 -5.86
N ASN A 137 -11.61 -4.45 -6.17
CA ASN A 137 -10.91 -5.48 -6.92
C ASN A 137 -10.91 -6.82 -6.15
N ALA A 138 -10.72 -6.78 -4.83
CA ALA A 138 -10.87 -7.95 -3.98
C ALA A 138 -12.29 -8.55 -4.07
N GLN A 139 -13.33 -7.71 -4.04
CA GLN A 139 -14.71 -8.17 -4.16
C GLN A 139 -14.99 -8.82 -5.53
N LYS A 140 -14.44 -8.27 -6.61
CA LYS A 140 -14.53 -8.86 -7.96
C LYS A 140 -13.85 -10.22 -8.05
N MET A 141 -12.63 -10.36 -7.51
CA MET A 141 -11.94 -11.67 -7.44
C MET A 141 -12.78 -12.71 -6.71
N LYS A 142 -13.43 -12.31 -5.60
CA LYS A 142 -14.32 -13.19 -4.85
C LYS A 142 -15.54 -13.62 -5.66
N GLU A 143 -16.17 -12.68 -6.36
CA GLU A 143 -17.34 -12.95 -7.20
C GLU A 143 -16.98 -13.88 -8.36
N LEU A 144 -15.85 -13.63 -9.02
CA LEU A 144 -15.32 -14.48 -10.08
C LEU A 144 -15.09 -15.92 -9.60
N ALA A 145 -14.44 -16.07 -8.44
CA ALA A 145 -14.20 -17.37 -7.81
C ALA A 145 -15.50 -18.11 -7.47
N GLU A 146 -16.47 -17.42 -6.87
CA GLU A 146 -17.71 -18.01 -6.38
C GLU A 146 -18.76 -18.27 -7.47
N GLN A 147 -18.65 -17.59 -8.62
CA GLN A 147 -19.59 -17.69 -9.73
C GLN A 147 -19.00 -18.42 -10.92
N GLN A 148 -18.19 -17.75 -11.76
CA GLN A 148 -17.79 -18.30 -13.06
C GLN A 148 -16.89 -19.53 -12.91
N MET A 149 -15.86 -19.45 -12.06
CA MET A 149 -14.96 -20.58 -11.81
C MET A 149 -15.68 -21.77 -11.17
N LYS A 150 -16.64 -21.51 -10.27
CA LYS A 150 -17.48 -22.56 -9.69
C LYS A 150 -18.40 -23.21 -10.72
N GLN A 151 -18.90 -22.44 -11.67
CA GLN A 151 -19.70 -22.97 -12.77
C GLN A 151 -18.86 -23.78 -13.77
N ALA A 152 -17.60 -23.38 -14.02
CA ALA A 152 -16.64 -24.16 -14.81
C ALA A 152 -16.35 -25.50 -14.13
N GLN A 153 -16.08 -25.47 -12.83
CA GLN A 153 -15.88 -26.66 -12.00
C GLN A 153 -17.07 -27.64 -12.10
N GLN A 154 -18.30 -27.12 -11.99
CA GLN A 154 -19.51 -27.94 -12.12
C GLN A 154 -19.66 -28.56 -13.52
N SER A 155 -19.32 -27.81 -14.58
CA SER A 155 -19.31 -28.32 -15.95
C SER A 155 -18.29 -29.46 -16.11
N LEU A 156 -17.05 -29.30 -15.63
CA LEU A 156 -16.05 -30.37 -15.63
C LEU A 156 -16.49 -31.60 -14.84
N GLN A 157 -17.13 -31.41 -13.67
CA GLN A 157 -17.67 -32.48 -12.87
C GLN A 157 -18.76 -33.27 -13.63
N GLN A 158 -19.64 -32.57 -14.36
CA GLN A 158 -20.67 -33.20 -15.18
C GLN A 158 -20.07 -33.94 -16.39
N ALA A 159 -19.08 -33.35 -17.05
CA ALA A 159 -18.34 -33.98 -18.15
C ALA A 159 -17.67 -35.29 -17.71
N GLN A 160 -17.19 -35.35 -16.47
CA GLN A 160 -16.62 -36.56 -15.90
C GLN A 160 -17.67 -37.67 -15.69
N GLN A 161 -18.91 -37.30 -15.34
CA GLN A 161 -19.96 -38.24 -14.94
C GLN A 161 -20.78 -38.77 -16.13
N SER A 162 -21.04 -37.94 -17.14
CA SER A 162 -21.88 -38.28 -18.29
C SER A 162 -21.04 -38.43 -19.56
N GLU A 163 -21.09 -39.59 -20.20
CA GLU A 163 -20.45 -39.80 -21.52
C GLU A 163 -21.25 -39.16 -22.65
N GLN A 164 -22.58 -39.12 -22.53
CA GLN A 164 -23.46 -38.56 -23.57
C GLN A 164 -23.41 -37.03 -23.65
N GLU A 165 -23.19 -36.38 -22.51
CA GLU A 165 -23.12 -34.91 -22.42
C GLU A 165 -21.67 -34.42 -22.31
N ARG A 166 -20.66 -35.30 -22.41
CA ARG A 166 -19.25 -34.96 -22.13
C ARG A 166 -18.76 -33.80 -22.99
N GLU A 167 -19.00 -33.88 -24.30
CA GLU A 167 -18.57 -32.87 -25.27
C GLU A 167 -19.20 -31.51 -24.95
N GLU A 168 -20.52 -31.45 -24.78
CA GLU A 168 -21.26 -30.23 -24.40
C GLU A 168 -20.77 -29.65 -23.05
N LYS A 169 -20.48 -30.50 -22.07
CA LYS A 169 -20.01 -30.06 -20.75
C LYS A 169 -18.56 -29.60 -20.76
N LEU A 170 -17.72 -30.15 -21.63
CA LEU A 170 -16.37 -29.66 -21.87
C LEU A 170 -16.40 -28.31 -22.60
N ASP A 171 -17.30 -28.12 -23.56
CA ASP A 171 -17.53 -26.81 -24.20
C ASP A 171 -17.96 -25.76 -23.19
N ASP A 172 -18.95 -26.08 -22.35
CA ASP A 172 -19.42 -25.20 -21.28
C ASP A 172 -18.30 -24.86 -20.28
N ALA A 173 -17.45 -25.84 -19.94
CA ALA A 173 -16.31 -25.64 -19.04
C ALA A 173 -15.27 -24.71 -19.68
N ALA A 174 -14.79 -25.03 -20.88
CA ALA A 174 -13.80 -24.23 -21.60
C ALA A 174 -14.27 -22.78 -21.82
N LYS A 175 -15.56 -22.59 -22.13
CA LYS A 175 -16.12 -21.24 -22.28
C LYS A 175 -16.04 -20.43 -20.98
N LYS A 176 -16.41 -21.03 -19.86
CA LYS A 176 -16.39 -20.36 -18.54
C LYS A 176 -14.98 -20.15 -18.01
N GLU A 177 -14.08 -21.10 -18.24
CA GLU A 177 -12.63 -20.98 -17.97
C GLU A 177 -12.06 -19.80 -18.76
N LYS A 178 -12.44 -19.66 -20.03
CA LYS A 178 -12.01 -18.54 -20.86
C LYS A 178 -12.55 -17.19 -20.37
N GLU A 179 -13.84 -17.11 -20.06
CA GLU A 179 -14.45 -15.91 -19.47
C GLU A 179 -13.73 -15.52 -18.17
N ALA A 180 -13.47 -16.50 -17.29
CA ALA A 180 -12.75 -16.28 -16.04
C ALA A 180 -11.31 -15.83 -16.27
N LEU A 181 -10.60 -16.42 -17.23
CA LEU A 181 -9.24 -16.04 -17.58
C LEU A 181 -9.16 -14.62 -18.15
N GLU A 182 -10.11 -14.23 -18.99
CA GLU A 182 -10.21 -12.86 -19.52
C GLU A 182 -10.42 -11.85 -18.38
N GLU A 183 -11.33 -12.12 -17.45
CA GLU A 183 -11.55 -11.27 -16.27
C GLU A 183 -10.32 -11.22 -15.34
N LEU A 184 -9.62 -12.35 -15.14
CA LEU A 184 -8.38 -12.37 -14.36
C LEU A 184 -7.28 -11.51 -14.99
N LYS A 185 -7.12 -11.57 -16.32
CA LYS A 185 -6.14 -10.76 -17.06
C LYS A 185 -6.48 -9.27 -16.98
N GLU A 186 -7.75 -8.90 -17.14
CA GLU A 186 -8.21 -7.52 -16.95
C GLU A 186 -7.95 -7.02 -15.52
N MET A 187 -8.26 -7.85 -14.51
CA MET A 187 -7.98 -7.51 -13.11
C MET A 187 -6.48 -7.37 -12.84
N GLN A 188 -5.63 -8.21 -13.44
CA GLN A 188 -4.18 -8.12 -13.31
C GLN A 188 -3.64 -6.79 -13.85
N GLU A 189 -4.05 -6.41 -15.06
CA GLU A 189 -3.63 -5.15 -15.69
C GLU A 189 -4.11 -3.95 -14.87
N LYS A 190 -5.41 -3.91 -14.54
CA LYS A 190 -6.00 -2.81 -13.77
C LYS A 190 -5.40 -2.68 -12.37
N THR A 191 -5.14 -3.80 -11.69
CA THR A 191 -4.58 -3.75 -10.33
C THR A 191 -3.11 -3.30 -10.34
N ALA A 192 -2.36 -3.59 -11.40
CA ALA A 192 -1.00 -3.07 -11.56
C ALA A 192 -1.00 -1.54 -11.70
N GLU A 193 -1.91 -0.99 -12.52
CA GLU A 193 -2.12 0.45 -12.66
C GLU A 193 -2.57 1.08 -11.34
N ASP A 194 -3.61 0.54 -10.70
CA ASP A 194 -4.14 1.04 -9.43
C ASP A 194 -3.06 1.02 -8.31
N MET A 195 -2.14 0.05 -8.33
CA MET A 195 -1.02 0.00 -7.37
C MET A 195 0.00 1.11 -7.61
N GLN A 196 0.34 1.36 -8.87
CA GLN A 196 1.25 2.43 -9.25
C GLN A 196 0.66 3.79 -8.86
N ASP A 197 -0.61 4.02 -9.16
CA ASP A 197 -1.37 5.21 -8.75
C ASP A 197 -1.38 5.38 -7.24
N MET A 198 -1.65 4.30 -6.49
CA MET A 198 -1.65 4.33 -5.03
C MET A 198 -0.29 4.75 -4.46
N TYR A 199 0.80 4.24 -5.04
CA TYR A 199 2.13 4.63 -4.59
C TYR A 199 2.42 6.10 -4.92
N ALA A 200 2.10 6.55 -6.13
CA ALA A 200 2.20 7.95 -6.53
C ALA A 200 1.41 8.88 -5.59
N ASN A 201 0.14 8.57 -5.32
CA ASN A 201 -0.71 9.31 -4.40
C ASN A 201 -0.15 9.37 -2.99
N THR A 202 0.43 8.27 -2.49
CA THR A 202 1.08 8.23 -1.18
C THR A 202 2.27 9.21 -1.12
N LEU A 203 3.08 9.28 -2.19
CA LEU A 203 4.20 10.23 -2.29
C LEU A 203 3.69 11.68 -2.30
N VAL A 204 2.63 11.96 -3.07
CA VAL A 204 1.97 13.28 -3.13
C VAL A 204 1.45 13.70 -1.75
N LYS A 205 0.73 12.84 -1.03
CA LYS A 205 0.22 13.13 0.32
C LYS A 205 1.35 13.45 1.30
N ARG A 206 2.49 12.75 1.19
CA ARG A 206 3.66 12.99 2.03
C ARG A 206 4.34 14.33 1.71
N LEU A 207 4.44 14.70 0.43
CA LEU A 207 4.88 16.04 0.04
C LEU A 207 3.97 17.13 0.64
N GLN A 208 2.64 16.97 0.51
CA GLN A 208 1.66 17.89 1.09
C GLN A 208 1.75 17.97 2.62
N LYS A 209 2.04 16.84 3.29
CA LYS A 209 2.22 16.80 4.74
C LYS A 209 3.44 17.58 5.20
N ILE A 210 4.56 17.50 4.46
CA ILE A 210 5.76 18.31 4.74
C ILE A 210 5.46 19.78 4.44
N ALA A 211 4.78 20.08 3.34
CA ALA A 211 4.37 21.45 3.00
C ALA A 211 3.54 22.08 4.13
N LYS A 212 2.49 21.37 4.57
CA LYS A 212 1.61 21.80 5.67
C LYS A 212 2.36 22.05 6.98
N PHE A 213 3.35 21.22 7.30
CA PHE A 213 4.20 21.43 8.47
C PHE A 213 4.95 22.76 8.39
N GLU A 214 5.54 23.10 7.23
CA GLU A 214 6.20 24.39 7.02
C GLU A 214 5.21 25.57 7.03
N GLU A 215 4.00 25.39 6.49
CA GLU A 215 2.93 26.40 6.58
C GLU A 215 2.53 26.68 8.03
N ASP A 216 2.40 25.64 8.84
CA ASP A 216 2.08 25.73 10.26
C ASP A 216 3.19 26.47 11.02
N ILE A 217 4.47 26.21 10.74
CA ILE A 217 5.59 26.98 11.31
C ILE A 217 5.49 28.46 10.91
N ALA A 218 5.29 28.75 9.63
CA ALA A 218 5.18 30.12 9.15
C ALA A 218 4.00 30.86 9.82
N ARG A 219 2.85 30.19 9.96
CA ARG A 219 1.67 30.72 10.64
C ARG A 219 1.94 30.98 12.12
N ASP A 220 2.47 30.01 12.85
CA ASP A 220 2.72 30.13 14.29
C ASP A 220 3.71 31.26 14.60
N PHE A 221 4.75 31.41 13.79
CA PHE A 221 5.72 32.51 13.92
C PHE A 221 5.12 33.87 13.53
N GLN A 222 4.22 33.91 12.55
CA GLN A 222 3.52 35.13 12.13
C GLN A 222 2.52 35.59 13.20
N GLU A 223 1.74 34.68 13.77
CA GLU A 223 0.77 34.97 14.83
C GLU A 223 1.45 35.43 16.13
N ASN A 224 2.62 34.87 16.44
CA ASN A 224 3.40 35.22 17.64
C ASN A 224 4.49 36.28 17.38
N PHE A 225 4.49 36.91 16.20
CA PHE A 225 5.58 37.78 15.75
C PHE A 225 5.99 38.85 16.77
N THR A 226 5.02 39.57 17.35
CA THR A 226 5.25 40.62 18.35
C THR A 226 5.89 40.10 19.64
N ASN A 227 5.63 38.85 20.01
CA ASN A 227 6.19 38.22 21.19
C ASN A 227 7.57 37.60 20.94
N LEU A 228 7.88 37.30 19.68
CA LEU A 228 9.13 36.67 19.25
C LEU A 228 10.21 37.71 18.92
N ILE A 229 9.86 38.79 18.23
CA ILE A 229 10.84 39.72 17.68
C ILE A 229 11.72 40.38 18.76
N GLY A 230 13.04 40.37 18.52
CA GLY A 230 14.02 41.06 19.38
C GLY A 230 14.26 40.41 20.75
N ARG A 231 13.68 39.24 21.04
CA ARG A 231 13.86 38.52 22.32
C ARG A 231 14.72 37.29 22.14
N ARG A 232 15.47 36.91 23.18
CA ARG A 232 16.14 35.59 23.23
C ARG A 232 15.13 34.53 23.62
N ILE A 233 15.35 33.28 23.22
CA ILE A 233 14.43 32.15 23.53
C ILE A 233 14.15 32.02 25.03
N VAL A 234 15.15 32.23 25.87
CA VAL A 234 15.03 32.19 27.34
C VAL A 234 14.15 33.31 27.91
N GLU A 235 13.95 34.40 27.17
CA GLU A 235 13.12 35.55 27.56
C GLU A 235 11.68 35.44 27.03
N LEU A 236 11.39 34.43 26.21
CA LEU A 236 10.05 34.21 25.68
C LEU A 236 9.12 33.70 26.79
N PRO A 237 7.82 34.09 26.76
CA PRO A 237 6.80 33.43 27.58
C PRO A 237 6.79 31.92 27.31
N ASP A 238 6.52 31.11 28.33
CA ASP A 238 6.66 29.65 28.24
C ASP A 238 5.88 29.04 27.07
N ARG A 239 4.67 29.52 26.79
CA ARG A 239 3.87 29.07 25.64
C ARG A 239 4.59 29.32 24.31
N VAL A 240 5.18 30.51 24.13
CA VAL A 240 5.87 30.89 22.89
C VAL A 240 7.23 30.19 22.79
N ARG A 241 7.91 30.00 23.92
CA ARG A 241 9.15 29.22 23.99
C ARG A 241 8.92 27.78 23.53
N ASN A 242 7.83 27.14 23.96
CA ASN A 242 7.48 25.79 23.54
C ASN A 242 7.25 25.71 22.02
N ILE A 243 6.52 26.67 21.42
CA ILE A 243 6.35 26.74 19.96
C ILE A 243 7.70 26.74 19.23
N VAL A 244 8.66 27.57 19.69
CA VAL A 244 10.00 27.65 19.07
C VAL A 244 10.78 26.34 19.24
N ASN A 245 10.73 25.74 20.43
CA ASN A 245 11.41 24.47 20.71
C ASN A 245 10.82 23.31 19.91
N ASP A 246 9.50 23.24 19.84
CA ASP A 246 8.78 22.21 19.08
C ASP A 246 9.07 22.37 17.59
N ALA A 247 8.96 23.60 17.05
CA ALA A 247 9.32 23.89 15.66
C ALA A 247 10.77 23.46 15.37
N TYR A 248 11.73 23.79 16.23
CA TYR A 248 13.12 23.37 16.06
C TYR A 248 13.29 21.85 16.07
N GLY A 249 12.67 21.16 17.04
CA GLY A 249 12.75 19.71 17.18
C GLY A 249 12.13 18.97 16.00
N PHE A 250 10.95 19.40 15.57
CA PHE A 250 10.25 18.80 14.44
C PHE A 250 10.90 19.15 13.10
N GLN A 251 11.53 20.32 12.95
CA GLN A 251 12.23 20.71 11.72
C GLN A 251 13.28 19.67 11.30
N GLY A 252 14.05 19.18 12.28
CA GLY A 252 15.06 18.14 12.03
C GLY A 252 14.46 16.77 11.69
N ILE A 253 13.27 16.45 12.21
CA ILE A 253 12.54 15.22 11.86
C ILE A 253 12.03 15.31 10.43
N TYR A 254 11.36 16.40 10.08
CA TYR A 254 10.78 16.62 8.76
C TYR A 254 11.84 16.81 7.67
N SER A 255 13.02 17.34 8.00
CA SER A 255 14.17 17.35 7.07
C SER A 255 14.60 15.93 6.67
N ARG A 256 14.73 15.01 7.64
CA ARG A 256 15.04 13.60 7.35
C ARG A 256 13.93 12.92 6.55
N LYS A 257 12.66 13.23 6.85
CA LYS A 257 11.52 12.75 6.05
C LYS A 257 11.59 13.27 4.61
N ALA A 258 11.96 14.52 4.40
CA ALA A 258 12.15 15.09 3.07
C ALA A 258 13.26 14.38 2.28
N THR A 259 14.38 14.02 2.93
CA THR A 259 15.43 13.19 2.31
C THR A 259 14.91 11.80 1.92
N GLY A 260 14.27 11.10 2.86
CA GLY A 260 13.71 9.77 2.58
C GLY A 260 12.69 9.81 1.43
N LEU A 261 11.81 10.81 1.43
CA LEU A 261 10.83 11.03 0.38
C LEU A 261 11.47 11.33 -0.97
N GLN A 262 12.53 12.14 -1.01
CA GLN A 262 13.29 12.38 -2.24
C GLN A 262 13.88 11.08 -2.80
N ASP A 263 14.45 10.23 -1.95
CA ASP A 263 14.98 8.93 -2.37
C ASP A 263 13.87 7.99 -2.89
N GLU A 264 12.69 8.03 -2.26
CA GLU A 264 11.52 7.26 -2.68
C GLU A 264 10.96 7.70 -4.03
N ILE A 265 10.84 9.03 -4.25
CA ILE A 265 10.44 9.62 -5.53
C ILE A 265 11.45 9.23 -6.63
N SER A 266 12.76 9.27 -6.33
CA SER A 266 13.79 8.83 -7.28
C SER A 266 13.67 7.34 -7.61
N ARG A 267 13.44 6.47 -6.63
CA ARG A 267 13.25 5.03 -6.86
C ARG A 267 12.00 4.75 -7.68
N PHE A 268 10.91 5.49 -7.43
CA PHE A 268 9.71 5.36 -8.23
C PHE A 268 9.97 5.74 -9.69
N TYR A 269 10.65 6.86 -9.92
CA TYR A 269 11.09 7.24 -11.27
C TYR A 269 11.96 6.17 -11.93
N ASP A 270 12.93 5.60 -11.22
CA ASP A 270 13.78 4.55 -11.78
C ASP A 270 12.97 3.32 -12.22
N ALA A 271 11.92 2.98 -11.47
CA ALA A 271 11.04 1.84 -11.75
C ALA A 271 10.03 2.11 -12.88
N THR A 272 9.42 3.30 -12.93
CA THR A 272 8.30 3.60 -13.85
C THR A 272 8.72 4.41 -15.07
N GLN A 273 9.87 5.09 -15.00
CA GLN A 273 10.35 6.06 -16.00
C GLN A 273 9.39 7.23 -16.24
N ASP A 274 8.52 7.54 -15.27
CA ASP A 274 7.56 8.64 -15.39
C ASP A 274 8.27 10.01 -15.45
N GLU A 275 8.05 10.76 -16.53
CA GLU A 275 8.73 12.05 -16.78
C GLU A 275 8.46 13.10 -15.70
N LYS A 276 7.26 13.11 -15.09
CA LYS A 276 6.91 14.06 -14.02
C LYS A 276 7.75 13.77 -12.78
N PHE A 277 7.86 12.50 -12.40
CA PHE A 277 8.69 12.07 -11.28
C PHE A 277 10.18 12.32 -11.53
N GLY A 278 10.65 12.12 -12.77
CA GLY A 278 12.02 12.46 -13.16
C GLY A 278 12.33 13.96 -13.01
N LYS A 279 11.38 14.82 -13.42
CA LYS A 279 11.50 16.28 -13.27
C LYS A 279 11.53 16.70 -11.79
N VAL A 280 10.65 16.16 -10.95
CA VAL A 280 10.62 16.47 -9.52
C VAL A 280 11.87 15.95 -8.81
N THR A 281 12.34 14.75 -9.14
CA THR A 281 13.61 14.21 -8.61
C THR A 281 14.76 15.18 -8.86
N LYS A 282 14.87 15.69 -10.09
CA LYS A 282 15.90 16.66 -10.47
C LYS A 282 15.73 18.00 -9.73
N ASP A 283 14.51 18.54 -9.69
CA ASP A 283 14.26 19.83 -9.01
C ASP A 283 14.54 19.74 -7.50
N MET A 284 14.17 18.64 -6.84
CA MET A 284 14.52 18.39 -5.44
C MET A 284 16.03 18.29 -5.23
N ALA A 285 16.74 17.60 -6.13
CA ALA A 285 18.20 17.48 -6.08
C ALA A 285 18.91 18.84 -6.25
N GLU A 286 18.40 19.72 -7.11
CA GLU A 286 18.96 21.07 -7.32
C GLU A 286 18.56 22.04 -6.20
N TYR A 287 17.34 21.89 -5.66
CA TYR A 287 16.83 22.77 -4.62
C TYR A 287 17.37 22.44 -3.23
N HIS A 288 17.77 21.19 -2.95
CA HIS A 288 18.24 20.73 -1.64
C HIS A 288 17.28 21.06 -0.49
N PRO A 289 16.01 20.56 -0.51
CA PRO A 289 15.00 20.94 0.47
C PRO A 289 15.40 20.60 1.91
N ALA A 290 15.97 19.42 2.15
CA ALA A 290 16.40 18.99 3.49
C ALA A 290 17.45 19.94 4.11
N GLU A 291 18.46 20.35 3.32
CA GLU A 291 19.49 21.30 3.77
C GLU A 291 18.89 22.67 4.09
N LYS A 292 17.93 23.13 3.26
CA LYS A 292 17.20 24.38 3.51
C LYS A 292 16.31 24.29 4.75
N MET A 293 15.70 23.14 5.01
CA MET A 293 14.95 22.89 6.25
C MET A 293 15.87 22.93 7.47
N GLU A 294 17.06 22.35 7.41
CA GLU A 294 18.06 22.42 8.48
C GLU A 294 18.58 23.85 8.69
N ALA A 295 18.83 24.58 7.61
CA ALA A 295 19.19 25.99 7.68
C ALA A 295 18.10 26.81 8.38
N ASN A 296 16.83 26.51 8.07
CA ASN A 296 15.67 27.11 8.72
C ASN A 296 15.57 26.72 10.22
N ALA A 297 15.89 25.48 10.60
CA ALA A 297 16.04 25.06 11.99
C ALA A 297 17.06 25.93 12.75
N GLY A 298 18.19 26.21 12.09
CA GLY A 298 19.21 27.11 12.60
C GLY A 298 18.72 28.56 12.80
N LEU A 299 17.74 29.01 12.00
CA LEU A 299 17.09 30.32 12.17
C LEU A 299 16.06 30.30 13.30
N ILE A 300 15.32 29.20 13.46
CA ILE A 300 14.36 28.98 14.54
C ILE A 300 15.05 29.08 15.91
N ILE A 301 16.14 28.35 16.13
CA ILE A 301 16.86 28.37 17.42
C ILE A 301 17.57 29.71 17.69
N LYS A 302 17.84 30.50 16.66
CA LYS A 302 18.34 31.88 16.78
C LYS A 302 17.23 32.90 16.94
N ASN A 303 15.97 32.47 16.89
CA ASN A 303 14.77 33.30 16.89
C ASN A 303 14.83 34.42 15.82
N HIS A 304 15.32 34.09 14.63
CA HIS A 304 15.33 35.00 13.48
C HIS A 304 13.95 35.02 12.78
N THR A 305 12.92 35.43 13.52
CA THR A 305 11.49 35.27 13.19
C THR A 305 11.14 35.61 11.74
N GLY A 306 11.57 36.76 11.23
CA GLY A 306 11.27 37.18 9.86
C GLY A 306 11.84 36.22 8.80
N LYS A 307 13.07 35.74 9.01
CA LYS A 307 13.71 34.78 8.09
C LYS A 307 13.11 33.38 8.21
N VAL A 308 12.67 32.99 9.41
CA VAL A 308 11.96 31.72 9.62
C VAL A 308 10.66 31.70 8.81
N ILE A 309 9.85 32.76 8.92
CA ILE A 309 8.58 32.86 8.17
C ILE A 309 8.82 32.79 6.67
N GLU A 310 9.82 33.54 6.17
CA GLU A 310 10.16 33.55 4.75
C GLU A 310 10.64 32.18 4.27
N GLY A 311 11.57 31.56 5.00
CA GLY A 311 12.11 30.23 4.70
C GLY A 311 11.03 29.17 4.67
N SER A 312 10.19 29.10 5.71
CA SER A 312 9.08 28.16 5.79
C SER A 312 8.05 28.36 4.68
N LYS A 313 7.68 29.60 4.34
CA LYS A 313 6.77 29.85 3.21
C LYS A 313 7.34 29.40 1.87
N MET A 314 8.64 29.61 1.64
CA MET A 314 9.29 29.14 0.42
C MET A 314 9.35 27.62 0.34
N LEU A 315 9.67 26.95 1.46
CA LEU A 315 9.69 25.49 1.55
C LEU A 315 8.30 24.90 1.32
N ALA A 316 7.30 25.39 2.05
CA ALA A 316 5.90 24.99 1.89
C ALA A 316 5.45 25.09 0.42
N LYS A 317 5.70 26.24 -0.21
CA LYS A 317 5.36 26.46 -1.61
C LYS A 317 6.03 25.43 -2.52
N LYS A 318 7.32 25.14 -2.31
CA LYS A 318 8.06 24.18 -3.14
C LYS A 318 7.56 22.75 -2.98
N PHE A 319 7.28 22.31 -1.77
CA PHE A 319 6.69 20.98 -1.54
C PHE A 319 5.30 20.84 -2.15
N ASN A 320 4.46 21.89 -2.10
CA ASN A 320 3.17 21.89 -2.78
C ASN A 320 3.33 21.90 -4.32
N GLU A 321 4.25 22.69 -4.88
CA GLU A 321 4.54 22.68 -6.33
C GLU A 321 4.95 21.27 -6.82
N TRP A 322 5.76 20.54 -6.04
CA TRP A 322 6.10 19.15 -6.35
C TRP A 322 4.91 18.22 -6.21
N ALA A 323 4.12 18.35 -5.13
CA ALA A 323 2.93 17.54 -4.94
C ALA A 323 1.95 17.71 -6.11
N ASP A 324 1.65 18.95 -6.50
CA ASP A 324 0.74 19.28 -7.59
C ASP A 324 1.26 18.76 -8.93
N SER A 325 2.58 18.79 -9.15
CA SER A 325 3.19 18.26 -10.38
C SER A 325 3.13 16.73 -10.48
N LEU A 326 3.00 16.03 -9.35
CA LEU A 326 2.95 14.57 -9.27
C LEU A 326 1.54 14.03 -9.07
N ASP A 327 0.56 14.90 -8.82
CA ASP A 327 -0.83 14.49 -8.60
C ASP A 327 -1.41 13.87 -9.89
N PRO A 328 -1.79 12.58 -9.88
CA PRO A 328 -2.42 11.93 -11.02
C PRO A 328 -3.75 12.58 -11.42
N GLN A 329 -4.44 13.27 -10.50
CA GLN A 329 -5.71 13.93 -10.79
C GLN A 329 -5.55 15.16 -11.69
N ASN A 330 -4.34 15.70 -11.82
CA ASN A 330 -4.04 16.82 -12.72
C ASN A 330 -3.87 16.38 -14.20
N ASP A 331 -4.02 15.09 -14.51
CA ASP A 331 -4.05 14.58 -15.90
C ASP A 331 -5.44 14.72 -16.57
N GLY A 332 -6.42 15.27 -15.86
CA GLY A 332 -7.82 15.42 -16.32
C GLY A 332 -8.22 16.77 -16.94
N GLU A 333 -7.28 17.67 -17.26
CA GLU A 333 -7.55 18.86 -18.08
C GLU A 333 -6.75 18.83 -19.39
N GLY A 334 -7.22 18.01 -20.33
CA GLY A 334 -6.75 17.97 -21.73
C GLY A 334 -7.90 17.74 -22.69
#